data_AF-A0A7J8VKR8-F1
#
_entry.id   AF-A0A7J8VKR8-F1
#
_cell.length_a   1.000
_cell.length_b   1.000
_cell.length_c   1.000
_cell.angle_alpha   90.00
_cell.angle_beta   90.00
_cell.angle_gamma   90.00
#
_symmetry.space_group_name_H-M   'P 1'
#
loop_
_entity.id
_entity.type
_entity.pdbx_description
1 polymer ?
#
loop_
_entity_poly.entity_id
_entity_poly.type
_entity_poly.pdbx_seq_one_letter_code
_entity_poly.pdbx_strand_id
1 'polypeptide(L)'
;VPEFPSKLFFFCEVEPGSGGETPIVLSHIVYEKMKEKYPEFVDRLEAHGLLYTRVLGEDDDPSSPIGRGWKSTFLTSNKAVAEERAAKLGMKLEWLSNGVKTVMGPIPAIKYDKSRQRKIWFNSMVAAYT
;
A
#
# COMPACT_ATOMS: atom_id res chain seq x y z
N VAL A 1 0.60 -6.52 -1.96
CA VAL A 1 -0.42 -7.58 -2.16
C VAL A 1 -0.37 -8.11 -3.58
N PRO A 2 -0.41 -9.43 -3.78
CA PRO A 2 -0.30 -10.06 -5.09
C PRO A 2 -1.55 -9.87 -5.95
N GLU A 3 -2.73 -9.91 -5.32
CA GLU A 3 -4.01 -9.67 -5.97
C GLU A 3 -4.59 -8.32 -5.54
N PHE A 4 -5.10 -7.56 -6.51
CA PHE A 4 -5.70 -6.24 -6.30
C PHE A 4 -6.90 -6.06 -7.25
N PRO A 5 -7.92 -5.28 -6.85
CA PRO A 5 -9.12 -5.12 -7.67
C PRO A 5 -8.80 -4.45 -9.01
N SER A 6 -9.42 -4.93 -10.09
CA SER A 6 -9.31 -4.29 -11.41
C SER A 6 -10.21 -3.06 -11.56
N LYS A 7 -11.32 -3.03 -10.81
CA LYS A 7 -12.35 -1.99 -10.79
C LYS A 7 -12.94 -1.92 -9.38
N LEU A 8 -13.49 -0.77 -9.03
CA LEU A 8 -14.22 -0.55 -7.78
C LEU A 8 -15.40 0.39 -8.05
N PHE A 9 -16.40 0.35 -7.18
CA PHE A 9 -17.54 1.24 -7.18
C PHE A 9 -17.61 1.94 -5.83
N PHE A 10 -17.90 3.24 -5.85
CA PHE A 10 -18.27 4.00 -4.65
C PHE A 10 -19.77 4.29 -4.69
N PHE A 11 -20.40 4.25 -3.52
CA PHE A 11 -21.83 4.55 -3.36
C PHE A 11 -22.02 5.42 -2.12
N CYS A 12 -22.82 6.47 -2.25
CA CYS A 12 -23.18 7.37 -1.17
C CYS A 12 -24.65 7.14 -0.80
N GLU A 13 -24.88 6.41 0.29
CA GLU A 13 -26.24 6.20 0.81
C GLU A 13 -26.77 7.43 1.56
N VAL A 14 -25.88 8.10 2.29
CA VAL A 14 -26.17 9.30 3.07
C VAL A 14 -25.16 10.37 2.71
N GLU A 15 -25.64 11.52 2.25
CA GLU A 15 -24.81 12.66 1.89
C GLU A 15 -24.11 13.24 3.13
N PRO A 16 -22.82 13.60 3.05
CA PRO A 16 -22.13 14.30 4.14
C PRO A 16 -22.71 15.72 4.33
N GLY A 17 -22.87 16.15 5.58
CA GLY A 17 -23.38 17.51 5.86
C GLY A 17 -22.46 18.65 5.38
N SER A 18 -21.16 18.38 5.18
CA SER A 18 -20.20 19.25 4.52
C SER A 18 -18.92 18.45 4.20
N GLY A 19 -18.27 18.75 3.07
CA GLY A 19 -17.09 18.02 2.59
C GLY A 19 -17.41 16.55 2.28
N GLY A 20 -16.52 15.63 2.65
CA GLY A 20 -16.75 14.18 2.52
C GLY A 20 -16.64 13.65 1.09
N GLU A 21 -16.09 14.44 0.17
CA GLU A 21 -15.79 13.99 -1.18
C GLU A 21 -14.80 12.82 -1.15
N THR A 22 -14.80 12.03 -2.21
CA THR A 22 -13.78 11.01 -2.47
C THR A 22 -12.94 11.47 -3.67
N PRO A 23 -11.89 12.28 -3.47
CA PRO A 23 -11.05 12.75 -4.57
C PRO A 23 -10.40 11.58 -5.29
N ILE A 24 -10.43 11.62 -6.62
CA ILE A 24 -9.79 10.64 -7.50
C ILE A 24 -8.80 11.33 -8.41
N VAL A 25 -7.71 10.64 -8.73
CA VAL A 25 -6.64 11.14 -9.60
C VAL A 25 -6.20 10.06 -10.59
N LEU A 26 -5.80 10.47 -11.79
CA LEU A 26 -5.35 9.59 -12.84
C LEU A 26 -3.87 9.20 -12.64
N SER A 27 -3.62 7.94 -12.28
CA SER A 27 -2.29 7.43 -11.96
C SER A 27 -1.23 7.58 -13.08
N HIS A 28 -1.62 7.48 -14.36
CA HIS A 28 -0.70 7.70 -15.48
C HIS A 28 -0.23 9.17 -15.60
N ILE A 29 -1.11 10.13 -15.32
CA ILE A 29 -0.75 11.56 -15.31
C ILE A 29 0.25 11.86 -14.19
N VAL A 30 0.09 11.22 -13.02
CA VAL A 30 1.09 11.33 -11.94
C VAL A 30 2.43 10.79 -12.39
N TYR A 31 2.46 9.64 -13.08
CA TYR A 31 3.69 9.09 -13.63
C TYR A 31 4.35 10.05 -14.64
N GLU A 32 3.60 10.56 -15.62
CA GLU A 32 4.11 11.48 -16.64
C GLU A 32 4.70 12.74 -16.00
N LYS A 33 3.96 13.39 -15.10
CA LYS A 33 4.42 14.60 -14.41
C LYS A 33 5.63 14.36 -13.50
N MET A 34 5.67 13.21 -12.82
CA MET A 34 6.83 12.85 -11.99
C MET A 34 8.06 12.56 -12.85
N LYS A 35 7.88 11.90 -13.99
CA LYS A 35 8.98 11.58 -14.91
C LYS A 35 9.52 12.83 -15.59
N GLU A 36 8.65 13.77 -15.96
CA GLU A 36 9.03 15.07 -16.50
C GLU A 36 9.79 15.91 -15.47
N LYS A 37 9.27 16.01 -14.25
CA LYS A 37 9.83 16.88 -13.21
C LYS A 37 11.09 16.32 -12.55
N TYR A 38 11.16 15.00 -12.35
CA TYR A 38 12.22 14.32 -11.61
C TYR A 38 12.65 13.02 -12.30
N PRO A 39 13.21 13.09 -13.53
CA PRO A 39 13.46 11.92 -14.37
C PRO A 39 14.37 10.89 -13.71
N GLU A 40 15.46 11.33 -13.08
CA GLU A 40 16.44 10.46 -12.40
C GLU A 40 15.84 9.73 -11.20
N PHE A 41 14.98 10.41 -10.43
CA PHE A 41 14.28 9.80 -9.31
C PHE A 41 13.36 8.67 -9.80
N VAL A 42 12.59 8.94 -10.87
CA VAL A 42 11.71 7.92 -11.45
C VAL A 42 12.51 6.75 -12.05
N ASP A 43 13.65 7.01 -12.68
CA ASP A 43 14.53 5.92 -13.19
C ASP A 43 15.03 5.03 -12.06
N ARG A 44 15.43 5.62 -10.93
CA ARG A 44 15.81 4.84 -9.74
C ARG A 44 14.65 4.04 -9.17
N LEU A 45 13.44 4.60 -9.15
CA LEU A 45 12.25 3.88 -8.72
C LEU A 45 11.92 2.70 -9.64
N GLU A 46 12.10 2.85 -10.95
CA GLU A 46 11.90 1.75 -11.91
C GLU A 46 12.98 0.67 -11.78
N ALA A 47 14.24 1.07 -11.58
CA ALA A 47 15.36 0.14 -11.44
C ALA A 47 15.37 -0.63 -10.12
N HIS A 48 15.01 0.04 -9.00
CA HIS A 48 15.19 -0.52 -7.65
C HIS A 48 13.87 -0.85 -6.95
N GLY A 49 12.74 -0.29 -7.39
CA GLY A 49 11.47 -0.44 -6.70
C GLY A 49 11.43 0.27 -5.34
N LEU A 50 10.58 -0.23 -4.44
CA LEU A 50 10.34 0.31 -3.11
C LEU A 50 10.36 -0.80 -2.06
N LEU A 51 10.84 -0.43 -0.86
CA LEU A 51 10.74 -1.24 0.35
C LEU A 51 9.72 -0.57 1.29
N TYR A 52 8.73 -1.33 1.73
CA TYR A 52 7.76 -0.90 2.72
C TYR A 52 8.05 -1.56 4.04
N THR A 53 8.20 -0.75 5.08
CA THR A 53 8.29 -1.22 6.46
C THR A 53 7.12 -0.65 7.24
N ARG A 54 6.40 -1.49 7.99
CA ARG A 54 5.31 -1.03 8.86
C ARG A 54 5.37 -1.75 10.20
N VAL A 55 5.15 -1.04 11.29
CA VAL A 55 4.97 -1.66 12.61
C VAL A 55 3.47 -1.77 12.88
N LEU A 56 3.03 -2.97 13.21
CA LEU A 56 1.67 -3.28 13.61
C LEU A 56 1.67 -3.62 15.10
N GLY A 57 0.79 -2.98 15.87
CA GLY A 57 0.51 -3.38 17.24
C GLY A 57 -0.14 -4.76 17.31
N GLU A 58 -0.31 -5.28 18.52
CA GLU A 58 -1.01 -6.56 18.70
C GLU A 58 -2.49 -6.49 18.31
N ASP A 59 -3.17 -5.49 18.85
CA ASP A 59 -4.60 -5.23 18.64
C ASP A 59 -4.82 -3.92 17.85
N ASP A 60 -6.07 -3.65 17.47
CA ASP A 60 -6.43 -2.47 16.69
C ASP A 60 -6.44 -1.20 17.57
N ASP A 61 -5.84 -0.13 17.08
CA ASP A 61 -5.85 1.21 17.67
C ASP A 61 -6.70 2.17 16.82
N PRO A 62 -7.93 2.53 17.26
CA PRO A 62 -8.81 3.41 16.50
C PRO A 62 -8.31 4.86 16.44
N SER A 63 -7.33 5.26 17.26
CA SER A 63 -6.77 6.62 17.25
C SER A 63 -5.70 6.83 16.17
N SER A 64 -5.16 5.75 15.60
CA SER A 64 -4.11 5.79 14.60
C SER A 64 -4.66 5.60 13.18
N PRO A 65 -4.27 6.43 12.19
CA PRO A 65 -4.67 6.27 10.78
C PRO A 65 -4.28 4.91 10.18
N ILE A 66 -3.27 4.26 10.76
CA ILE A 66 -2.77 2.95 10.39
C ILE A 66 -2.82 1.97 11.57
N GLY A 67 -3.75 2.16 12.51
CA GLY A 67 -3.81 1.45 13.78
C GLY A 67 -4.26 0.00 13.73
N ARG A 68 -4.57 -0.57 12.56
CA ARG A 68 -4.92 -1.99 12.45
C ARG A 68 -3.76 -2.87 12.95
N GLY A 69 -4.02 -3.70 13.96
CA GLY A 69 -3.06 -4.62 14.56
C GLY A 69 -2.76 -5.83 13.68
N TRP A 70 -1.75 -6.62 14.05
CA TRP A 70 -1.34 -7.79 13.26
C TRP A 70 -2.38 -8.90 13.28
N LYS A 71 -3.12 -9.06 14.40
CA LYS A 71 -4.17 -10.08 14.49
C LYS A 71 -5.27 -9.86 13.46
N SER A 72 -5.74 -8.61 13.35
CA SER A 72 -6.74 -8.19 12.37
C SER A 72 -6.19 -8.11 10.95
N THR A 73 -4.89 -7.83 10.79
CA THR A 73 -4.23 -7.80 9.48
C THR A 73 -4.06 -9.20 8.89
N PHE A 74 -3.60 -10.15 9.69
CA PHE A 74 -3.35 -11.53 9.27
C PHE A 74 -4.50 -12.47 9.60
N LEU A 75 -5.59 -11.99 10.21
CA LEU A 75 -6.79 -12.74 10.59
C LEU A 75 -6.50 -13.98 11.45
N THR A 76 -5.58 -13.83 12.41
CA THR A 76 -5.15 -14.93 13.29
C THR A 76 -4.50 -14.39 14.57
N SER A 77 -4.58 -15.14 15.66
CA SER A 77 -3.83 -14.89 16.91
C SER A 77 -2.59 -15.77 17.05
N ASN A 78 -2.29 -16.63 16.05
CA ASN A 78 -1.11 -17.50 16.07
C ASN A 78 0.02 -16.88 15.22
N LYS A 79 1.18 -16.64 15.84
CA LYS A 79 2.35 -16.04 15.19
C LYS A 79 2.85 -16.82 13.98
N ALA A 80 2.92 -18.16 14.08
CA ALA A 80 3.38 -19.00 12.97
C ALA A 80 2.42 -18.93 11.77
N VAL A 81 1.11 -18.88 12.03
CA VAL A 81 0.10 -18.72 10.97
C VAL A 81 0.18 -17.32 10.34
N ALA A 82 0.46 -16.29 11.14
CA ALA A 82 0.67 -14.94 10.62
C ALA A 82 1.89 -14.87 9.70
N GLU A 83 3.01 -15.52 10.08
CA GLU A 83 4.21 -15.61 9.25
C GLU A 83 3.95 -16.33 7.92
N GLU A 84 3.24 -17.47 7.95
CA GLU A 84 2.86 -18.21 6.75
C GLU A 84 2.02 -17.34 5.80
N ARG A 85 1.02 -16.63 6.34
CA ARG A 85 0.16 -15.73 5.55
C ARG A 85 0.93 -14.52 5.03
N ALA A 86 1.82 -13.94 5.82
CA ALA A 86 2.67 -12.84 5.41
C ALA A 86 3.62 -13.26 4.27
N ALA A 87 4.23 -14.45 4.37
CA ALA A 87 5.10 -15.00 3.35
C ALA A 87 4.36 -15.20 2.02
N LYS A 88 3.11 -15.70 2.05
CA LYS A 88 2.25 -15.81 0.84
C LYS A 88 1.98 -14.45 0.18
N LEU A 89 2.03 -13.36 0.95
CA LEU A 89 1.86 -11.99 0.46
C LEU A 89 3.19 -11.32 0.08
N GLY A 90 4.32 -12.03 0.16
CA GLY A 90 5.66 -11.51 -0.13
C GLY A 90 6.21 -10.59 0.97
N MET A 91 5.79 -10.80 2.21
CA MET A 91 6.20 -10.01 3.37
C MET A 91 6.99 -10.85 4.37
N LYS A 92 7.98 -10.24 5.00
CA LYS A 92 8.70 -10.80 6.16
C LYS A 92 8.17 -10.17 7.44
N LEU A 93 8.08 -10.96 8.50
CA LEU A 93 7.70 -10.51 9.84
C LEU A 93 8.91 -10.55 10.78
N GLU A 94 9.09 -9.47 11.53
CA GLU A 94 10.06 -9.35 12.62
C GLU A 94 9.27 -9.06 13.90
N TRP A 95 9.16 -10.05 14.78
CA TRP A 95 8.39 -9.91 16.02
C TRP A 95 9.09 -8.96 17.01
N LEU A 96 8.29 -8.06 17.57
CA LEU A 96 8.71 -7.09 18.60
C LEU A 96 8.06 -7.48 19.94
N SER A 97 8.44 -6.80 21.02
CA SER A 97 7.88 -7.03 22.36
C SER A 97 6.38 -6.77 22.46
N ASN A 98 5.84 -5.85 21.64
CA ASN A 98 4.45 -5.40 21.66
C ASN A 98 3.81 -5.33 20.26
N GLY A 99 4.29 -6.15 19.31
CA GLY A 99 3.77 -6.13 17.95
C GLY A 99 4.67 -6.84 16.96
N VAL A 100 4.60 -6.42 15.69
CA VAL A 100 5.41 -6.97 14.61
C VAL A 100 5.76 -5.90 13.60
N LYS A 101 7.02 -5.92 13.14
CA LYS A 101 7.46 -5.15 11.99
C LYS A 101 7.30 -6.00 10.74
N THR A 102 6.56 -5.50 9.77
CA THR A 102 6.41 -6.10 8.44
C THR A 102 7.39 -5.45 7.48
N VAL A 103 8.02 -6.25 6.62
CA VAL A 103 8.93 -5.79 5.57
C VAL A 103 8.50 -6.38 4.23
N MET A 104 8.17 -5.53 3.27
CA MET A 104 7.71 -5.91 1.92
C MET A 104 8.56 -5.21 0.85
N GLY A 105 9.23 -5.99 0.02
CA GLY A 105 9.99 -5.48 -1.12
C GLY A 105 11.39 -6.10 -1.29
N PRO A 106 12.14 -5.66 -2.32
CA PRO A 106 11.77 -4.58 -3.24
C PRO A 106 10.59 -4.98 -4.14
N ILE A 107 9.61 -4.08 -4.29
CA ILE A 107 8.51 -4.24 -5.25
C ILE A 107 8.47 -3.08 -6.26
N PRO A 108 8.00 -3.31 -7.50
CA PRO A 108 7.94 -2.25 -8.51
C PRO A 108 7.13 -1.04 -8.03
N ALA A 109 7.72 0.15 -8.17
CA ALA A 109 7.03 1.41 -7.91
C ALA A 109 6.10 1.82 -9.06
N ILE A 110 6.46 1.43 -10.27
CA ILE A 110 5.74 1.74 -11.51
C ILE A 110 5.23 0.43 -12.10
N LYS A 111 3.94 0.40 -12.49
CA LYS A 111 3.36 -0.74 -13.22
C LYS A 111 2.97 -0.30 -14.64
N TYR A 112 2.69 -1.29 -15.49
CA TYR A 112 2.21 -1.07 -16.85
C TYR A 112 0.74 -1.51 -16.98
N ASP A 113 -0.14 -0.57 -17.34
CA ASP A 113 -1.53 -0.86 -17.70
C ASP A 113 -1.57 -1.44 -19.11
N LYS A 114 -1.73 -2.77 -19.22
CA LYS A 114 -1.81 -3.47 -20.50
C LYS A 114 -3.06 -3.11 -21.31
N SER A 115 -4.15 -2.66 -20.69
CA SER A 115 -5.37 -2.32 -21.43
C SER A 115 -5.25 -1.00 -22.19
N ARG A 116 -4.40 -0.09 -21.68
CA ARG A 116 -4.19 1.25 -22.26
C ARG A 116 -2.77 1.51 -22.73
N GLN A 117 -1.90 0.51 -22.66
CA GLN A 117 -0.52 0.55 -23.13
C GLN A 117 0.29 1.73 -22.56
N ARG A 118 0.23 1.91 -21.23
CA ARG A 118 0.91 3.03 -20.55
C ARG A 118 1.38 2.68 -19.14
N LYS A 119 2.41 3.38 -18.67
CA LYS A 119 2.89 3.28 -17.29
C LYS A 119 1.97 4.04 -16.32
N ILE A 120 1.90 3.55 -15.09
CA ILE A 120 1.05 4.09 -14.03
C ILE A 120 1.82 4.16 -12.71
N TRP A 121 1.58 5.22 -11.94
CA TRP A 121 2.09 5.42 -10.58
C TRP A 121 1.35 4.50 -9.59
N PHE A 122 1.63 3.20 -9.65
CA PHE A 122 0.96 2.17 -8.87
C PHE A 122 1.81 1.77 -7.65
N ASN A 123 1.88 2.66 -6.68
CA ASN A 123 2.58 2.45 -5.42
C ASN A 123 1.91 3.25 -4.31
N SER A 124 2.33 2.99 -3.07
CA SER A 124 1.84 3.68 -1.86
C SER A 124 2.90 4.60 -1.26
N MET A 125 3.84 5.11 -2.05
CA MET A 125 4.99 5.86 -1.53
C MET A 125 4.57 7.07 -0.70
N VAL A 126 3.68 7.93 -1.23
CA VAL A 126 3.21 9.12 -0.50
C VAL A 126 2.42 8.72 0.75
N ALA A 127 1.53 7.72 0.62
CA ALA A 127 0.71 7.25 1.74
C ALA A 127 1.51 6.59 2.87
N ALA A 128 2.71 6.07 2.60
CA ALA A 128 3.56 5.41 3.58
C ALA A 128 4.67 6.33 4.16
N TYR A 129 4.92 7.48 3.53
CA TYR A 129 6.00 8.39 3.94
C TYR A 129 5.53 9.47 4.93
N THR A 130 4.22 9.71 5.01
CA THR A 130 3.57 10.65 5.94
C THR A 130 3.31 10.01 7.29
#